data_AF-A0A1C5LBW5-F1
#
_entry.id   AF-A0A1C5LBW5-F1
#
_cell.length_a   1.000
_cell.length_b   1.000
_cell.length_c   1.000
_cell.angle_alpha   90.00
_cell.angle_beta   90.00
_cell.angle_gamma   90.00
#
_symmetry.space_group_name_H-M   'P 1'
#
loop_
_entity.id
_entity.type
_entity.pdbx_description
1 polymer ?
#
loop_
_entity_poly.entity_id
_entity_poly.type
_entity_poly.pdbx_seq_one_letter_code
_entity_poly.pdbx_strand_id
1 'polypeptide(L)' 'MNKAEELFQRIKKMRNGEEVICSHCKKGIMLPIGDCKTTKCFYCNNCGTRLNMD' A
#
# COMPACT_ATOMS: atom_id res chain seq x y z
N MET A 1 -9.90 18.34 1.63
CA MET A 1 -8.78 17.37 1.58
C MET A 1 -8.51 17.05 0.13
N ASN A 2 -7.28 17.26 -0.34
CA ASN A 2 -6.93 17.02 -1.74
C ASN A 2 -6.63 15.52 -1.95
N LYS A 3 -7.07 14.94 -3.08
CA LYS A 3 -6.83 13.51 -3.40
C LYS A 3 -5.36 13.10 -3.33
N ALA A 4 -4.45 14.04 -3.61
CA ALA A 4 -3.01 13.83 -3.48
C ALA A 4 -2.57 13.58 -2.03
N GLU A 5 -3.10 14.35 -1.07
CA GLU A 5 -2.75 14.18 0.36
C GLU A 5 -3.19 12.82 0.89
N GLU A 6 -4.37 12.34 0.50
CA GLU A 6 -4.87 11.02 0.92
C GLU A 6 -3.98 9.89 0.41
N LEU A 7 -3.50 10.01 -0.83
CA LEU A 7 -2.55 9.04 -1.40
C LEU A 7 -1.21 9.08 -0.67
N PHE A 8 -0.68 10.27 -0.38
CA PHE A 8 0.56 10.43 0.37
C PHE A 8 0.47 9.83 1.78
N GLN A 9 -0.63 10.05 2.50
CA GLN A 9 -0.82 9.47 3.83
C GLN A 9 -0.88 7.94 3.78
N ARG A 10 -1.56 7.37 2.79
CA ARG A 10 -1.59 5.91 2.60
C ARG A 10 -0.23 5.32 2.29
N ILE A 11 0.56 5.98 1.43
CA ILE A 11 1.94 5.56 1.13
C ILE A 11 2.80 5.62 2.40
N LYS A 12 2.67 6.68 3.20
CA LYS A 12 3.40 6.82 4.46
C LYS A 12 3.09 5.68 5.43
N LYS A 13 1.81 5.34 5.60
CA LYS A 13 1.37 4.18 6.40
C LYS A 13 2.00 2.88 5.92
N MET A 14 1.93 2.62 4.60
CA MET A 14 2.56 1.43 4.00
C MET A 14 4.07 1.36 4.28
N ARG A 15 4.79 2.50 4.19
CA ARG A 15 6.23 2.57 4.48
C ARG A 15 6.58 2.47 5.96
N ASN A 16 5.65 2.82 6.84
CA ASN A 16 5.78 2.60 8.28
C ASN A 16 5.52 1.13 8.69
N GLY A 17 5.07 0.28 7.75
CA GLY A 17 4.63 -1.08 8.04
C GLY A 17 3.23 -1.15 8.66
N GLU A 18 2.46 -0.06 8.61
CA GLU A 18 1.07 -0.07 9.03
C GLU A 18 0.20 -0.81 8.00
N GLU A 19 -0.84 -1.48 8.50
CA GLU A 19 -1.78 -2.19 7.65
C GLU A 19 -2.64 -1.19 6.84
N VAL A 20 -2.55 -1.28 5.52
CA VAL A 20 -3.34 -0.43 4.61
C VAL A 20 -4.29 -1.30 3.80
N ILE A 21 -5.58 -1.00 3.88
CA ILE A 21 -6.61 -1.72 3.12
C ILE A 21 -6.39 -1.52 1.62
N CYS A 22 -6.44 -2.63 0.89
CA CYS A 22 -6.35 -2.65 -0.56
C CYS A 22 -7.48 -1.81 -1.19
N SER A 23 -7.10 -0.79 -1.97
CA SER A 23 -8.09 0.08 -2.62
C SER A 23 -8.88 -0.62 -3.74
N HIS A 24 -8.34 -1.71 -4.27
CA HIS A 24 -8.96 -2.48 -5.35
C HIS A 24 -10.08 -3.39 -4.82
N CYS A 25 -9.76 -4.32 -3.91
CA CYS A 25 -10.76 -5.27 -3.40
C CYS A 25 -11.47 -4.81 -2.12
N LYS A 26 -10.95 -3.79 -1.42
CA LYS A 26 -11.46 -3.28 -0.13
C LYS A 26 -11.59 -4.33 0.99
N LYS A 27 -10.96 -5.49 0.82
CA LYS A 27 -11.02 -6.65 1.74
C LYS A 27 -9.66 -7.04 2.29
N GLY A 28 -8.64 -7.06 1.43
CA GLY A 28 -7.29 -7.43 1.83
C GLY A 28 -6.45 -6.25 2.30
N ILE A 29 -5.25 -6.57 2.78
CA ILE A 29 -4.24 -5.63 3.25
C ILE A 29 -3.10 -5.60 2.22
N MET A 30 -2.55 -4.40 2.00
CA MET A 30 -1.37 -4.16 1.18
C MET A 30 -0.13 -4.50 1.98
N LEU A 31 0.58 -5.55 1.57
CA LEU A 31 1.82 -6.00 2.19
C LEU A 31 3.02 -5.59 1.32
N PRO A 32 4.12 -5.16 1.93
CA PRO A 32 5.37 -4.92 1.22
C PRO A 32 5.95 -6.22 0.66
N ILE A 33 6.57 -6.16 -0.51
CA ILE A 33 7.46 -7.23 -0.98
C ILE A 33 8.87 -6.91 -0.45
N GLY A 34 9.28 -7.56 0.64
CA GLY A 34 10.54 -7.26 1.33
C GLY A 34 10.40 -6.21 2.42
N ASP A 35 11.38 -5.32 2.55
CA ASP A 35 11.39 -4.25 3.57
C ASP A 35 10.42 -3.12 3.18
N CYS A 36 9.50 -2.76 4.08
CA CYS A 36 8.49 -1.72 3.85
C CYS A 36 9.07 -0.33 3.57
N LYS A 37 10.29 -0.03 4.05
CA LYS A 37 10.94 1.27 3.87
C LYS A 37 11.59 1.43 2.52
N THR A 38 12.10 0.35 1.94
CA THR A 38 12.87 0.37 0.68
C THR A 38 12.10 -0.20 -0.50
N THR A 39 11.09 -1.04 -0.26
CA THR A 39 10.34 -1.68 -1.33
C THR A 39 9.56 -0.66 -2.16
N LYS A 40 9.58 -0.86 -3.47
CA LYS A 40 8.71 -0.17 -4.41
C LYS A 40 7.43 -0.94 -4.69
N CYS A 41 7.32 -2.18 -4.23
CA CYS A 41 6.25 -3.07 -4.63
C CYS A 41 5.44 -3.53 -3.41
N PHE A 42 4.14 -3.28 -3.46
CA PHE A 42 3.17 -3.76 -2.47
C PHE A 42 2.19 -4.69 -3.15
N TYR A 43 1.74 -5.73 -2.47
CA TYR A 43 0.75 -6.66 -2.98
C TYR A 43 -0.39 -6.85 -1.98
N CYS A 44 -1.60 -7.04 -2.50
CA CYS A 44 -2.74 -7.38 -1.68
C CYS A 44 -2.73 -8.88 -1.37
N ASN A 45 -2.82 -9.24 -0.09
CA ASN A 45 -2.90 -10.63 0.35
C ASN A 45 -4.22 -11.35 -0.03
N ASN A 46 -5.28 -10.61 -0.39
CA ASN A 46 -6.59 -11.19 -0.72
C ASN A 46 -6.81 -11.32 -2.24
N CYS A 47 -6.58 -10.26 -3.01
CA CYS A 47 -6.86 -10.26 -4.46
C CYS A 47 -5.60 -10.31 -5.34
N GLY A 48 -4.40 -10.30 -4.75
CA GLY A 48 -3.14 -10.36 -5.51
C GLY A 48 -2.78 -9.10 -6.28
N THR A 49 -3.59 -8.03 -6.21
CA THR A 49 -3.29 -6.74 -6.86
C THR A 49 -1.94 -6.21 -6.38
N ARG A 50 -1.11 -5.76 -7.32
CA ARG A 50 0.19 -5.16 -7.05
C ARG A 50 0.12 -3.65 -7.24
N LEU A 51 0.81 -2.93 -6.38
CA LEU A 51 1.02 -1.49 -6.46
C LEU A 51 2.52 -1.27 -6.56
N ASN A 52 2.97 -0.81 -7.73
CA ASN A 52 4.35 -0.43 -7.98
C ASN A 52 4.47 1.09 -7.84
N MET A 53 5.32 1.53 -6.93
CA MET A 53 5.69 2.94 -6.72
C MET A 53 7.01 3.23 -7.44
N ASP A 54 6.95 3.30 -8.78
CA ASP A 54 8.05 3.79 -9.59
C ASP A 54 8.03 5.32 -9.73
#